data_AF-A0A4Q0YME7-F1
#
_entry.id   AF-A0A4Q0YME7-F1
#
_cell.length_a   1.000
_cell.length_b   1.000
_cell.length_c   1.000
_cell.angle_alpha   90.00
_cell.angle_beta   90.00
_cell.angle_gamma   90.00
#
_symmetry.space_group_name_H-M   'P 1'
#
loop_
_entity.id
_entity.type
_entity.pdbx_description
1 polymer ?
#
loop_
_entity_poly.entity_id
_entity_poly.type
_entity_poly.pdbx_seq_one_letter_code
_entity_poly.pdbx_strand_id
1 'polypeptide(L)'
;MKTPRFTVPYFSDFVIGKVSYGRLIRKMPDFISMAKWNIRFGVSSLFLFFTLMVSATIIFHGLSHESFYQTLLCIELISYVIALPLITHIASKQQWLKDWINNARRKHINNKLTKLTLRDRVVAANRVWKMLQHPKWKECISYAYASDPKTAQSCYQNIRKVLINMTSDKPTIYCDASWRLLSDKRGSIRYQLDVLVTLANRHYQTLQNRKPRGNPAGTVIEGEFQRKSG
;
A
#
# COMPACT_ATOMS: atom_id res chain seq x y z
N MET A 1 1.02 11.18 -34.95
CA MET A 1 -0.22 10.41 -35.19
C MET A 1 -0.62 9.70 -33.91
N LYS A 2 -1.80 9.98 -33.35
CA LYS A 2 -2.29 9.27 -32.16
C LYS A 2 -2.83 7.92 -32.60
N THR A 3 -2.22 6.83 -32.13
CA THR A 3 -2.74 5.49 -32.37
C THR A 3 -4.12 5.37 -31.73
N PRO A 4 -5.14 4.93 -32.48
CA PRO A 4 -6.47 4.68 -31.92
C PRO A 4 -6.39 3.70 -30.73
N ARG A 5 -7.03 4.08 -29.63
CA ARG A 5 -7.07 3.31 -28.38
C ARG A 5 -8.50 2.89 -28.10
N PHE A 6 -8.66 1.65 -27.65
CA PHE A 6 -9.90 1.13 -27.13
C PHE A 6 -10.28 1.88 -25.84
N THR A 7 -11.43 2.57 -25.85
CA THR A 7 -11.90 3.36 -24.72
C THR A 7 -12.89 2.57 -23.87
N VAL A 8 -12.55 2.38 -22.59
CA VAL A 8 -13.45 1.79 -21.59
C VAL A 8 -14.01 2.89 -20.68
N PRO A 9 -15.26 2.74 -20.18
CA PRO A 9 -15.84 3.71 -19.25
C PRO A 9 -15.02 3.78 -17.96
N TYR A 10 -14.68 5.00 -17.56
CA TYR A 10 -13.94 5.29 -16.34
C TYR A 10 -14.81 5.01 -15.11
N PHE A 11 -14.26 4.30 -14.13
CA PHE A 11 -14.89 4.17 -12.82
C PHE A 11 -14.01 4.81 -11.76
N SER A 12 -14.59 5.79 -11.07
CA SER A 12 -13.98 6.52 -9.96
C SER A 12 -13.51 5.56 -8.87
N ASP A 13 -12.44 5.99 -8.17
CA ASP A 13 -11.82 5.38 -7.00
C ASP A 13 -12.59 4.23 -6.36
N PHE A 14 -11.94 3.07 -6.24
CA PHE A 14 -12.47 1.96 -5.46
C PHE A 14 -12.62 2.43 -4.00
N VAL A 15 -13.87 2.48 -3.52
CA VAL A 15 -14.24 2.88 -2.15
C VAL A 15 -15.08 1.78 -1.53
N ILE A 16 -14.81 1.46 -0.26
CA ILE A 16 -15.64 0.57 0.56
C ILE A 16 -16.31 1.43 1.64
N GLY A 17 -17.63 1.64 1.50
CA GLY A 17 -18.39 2.55 2.38
C GLY A 17 -17.84 3.98 2.30
N LYS A 18 -17.22 4.45 3.39
CA LYS A 18 -16.54 5.77 3.47
C LYS A 18 -15.00 5.65 3.42
N VAL A 19 -14.43 4.48 3.13
CA VAL A 19 -12.97 4.28 3.14
C VAL A 19 -12.44 4.17 1.72
N SER A 20 -11.58 5.12 1.34
CA SER A 20 -10.77 5.08 0.12
C SER A 20 -9.29 4.92 0.46
N TYR A 21 -8.48 4.49 -0.50
CA TYR A 21 -7.04 4.36 -0.33
C TYR A 21 -6.38 5.68 0.13
N GLY A 22 -6.70 6.79 -0.54
CA GLY A 22 -6.19 8.11 -0.17
C GLY A 22 -6.57 8.52 1.26
N ARG A 23 -7.79 8.20 1.71
CA ARG A 23 -8.24 8.49 3.08
C ARG A 23 -7.54 7.60 4.11
N LEU A 24 -7.25 6.36 3.76
CA LEU A 24 -6.56 5.41 4.63
C LEU A 24 -5.10 5.81 4.85
N ILE A 25 -4.43 6.29 3.80
CA ILE A 25 -3.04 6.76 3.87
C ILE A 25 -2.94 8.10 4.60
N ARG A 26 -3.83 9.07 4.31
CA ARG A 26 -3.79 10.38 4.98
C ARG A 26 -3.99 10.29 6.49
N LYS A 27 -4.73 9.28 6.96
CA LYS A 27 -4.95 9.04 8.41
C LYS A 27 -3.94 8.05 9.02
N MET A 28 -2.95 7.62 8.26
CA MET A 28 -1.94 6.70 8.74
C MET A 28 -0.97 7.44 9.68
N PRO A 29 -0.71 6.93 10.89
CA PRO A 29 0.28 7.55 11.76
C PRO A 29 1.69 7.40 11.17
N ASP A 30 2.58 8.33 11.52
CA ASP A 30 3.98 8.26 11.12
C ASP A 30 4.73 7.20 11.94
N PHE A 31 4.65 5.95 11.47
CA PHE A 31 5.33 4.82 12.07
C PHE A 31 6.86 4.95 12.07
N ILE A 32 7.44 5.76 11.17
CA ILE A 32 8.90 5.97 11.12
C ILE A 32 9.31 6.84 12.30
N SER A 33 8.61 7.95 12.51
CA SER A 33 8.85 8.82 13.67
C SER A 33 8.56 8.09 14.98
N MET A 34 7.47 7.32 15.06
CA MET A 34 7.16 6.51 16.23
C MET A 34 8.24 5.46 16.53
N ALA A 35 8.77 4.78 15.51
CA ALA A 35 9.88 3.84 15.64
C ALA A 35 11.15 4.52 16.16
N LYS A 36 11.55 5.66 15.57
CA LYS A 36 12.71 6.44 16.04
C LYS A 36 12.55 6.90 17.48
N TRP A 37 11.35 7.32 17.87
CA TRP A 37 11.05 7.75 19.22
C TRP A 37 11.14 6.60 20.22
N ASN A 38 10.59 5.43 19.90
CA ASN A 38 10.71 4.23 20.73
C ASN A 38 12.16 3.77 20.91
N ILE A 39 12.99 3.86 19.87
CA ILE A 39 14.42 3.55 19.97
C ILE A 39 15.11 4.56 20.90
N ARG A 40 14.85 5.87 20.73
CA ARG A 40 15.41 6.90 21.62
C ARG A 40 15.02 6.67 23.07
N PHE A 41 13.74 6.37 23.31
CA PHE A 41 13.23 6.04 24.63
C PHE A 41 13.94 4.80 25.21
N GLY A 42 14.08 3.73 24.44
CA GLY A 42 14.79 2.52 24.88
C GLY A 42 16.25 2.78 25.24
N VAL A 43 16.98 3.54 24.42
CA VAL A 43 18.37 3.92 24.70
C VAL A 43 18.46 4.82 25.94
N SER A 44 17.51 5.76 26.11
CA SER A 44 17.44 6.64 27.29
C SER A 44 17.20 5.83 28.56
N SER A 45 16.27 4.87 28.53
CA SER A 45 15.97 4.00 29.67
C SER A 45 17.14 3.09 30.05
N LEU A 46 17.86 2.55 29.06
CA LEU A 46 19.08 1.77 29.30
C LEU A 46 20.18 2.63 29.91
N PHE A 47 20.34 3.87 29.44
CA PHE A 47 21.28 4.82 30.02
C PHE A 47 20.95 5.12 31.48
N LEU A 48 19.70 5.47 31.79
CA LEU A 48 19.27 5.72 33.17
C LEU A 48 19.49 4.50 34.07
N PHE A 49 19.19 3.30 33.58
CA PHE A 49 19.45 2.08 34.32
C PHE A 49 20.95 1.87 34.61
N PHE A 50 21.81 2.09 33.61
CA PHE A 50 23.25 1.98 33.77
C PHE A 50 23.79 3.01 34.78
N THR A 51 23.41 4.27 34.65
CA THR A 51 23.82 5.35 35.57
C THR A 51 23.34 5.07 36.99
N LEU A 52 22.14 4.52 37.18
CA LEU A 52 21.64 4.09 38.49
C LEU A 52 22.46 2.96 39.08
N MET A 53 22.80 1.93 38.29
CA MET A 53 23.64 0.81 38.73
C MET A 53 25.05 1.27 39.11
N VAL A 54 25.66 2.14 38.30
CA VAL A 54 26.98 2.72 38.57
C VAL A 54 26.94 3.56 39.84
N SER A 55 25.94 4.44 39.98
CA SER A 55 25.76 5.27 41.18
C SER A 55 25.58 4.41 42.45
N ALA A 56 24.75 3.36 42.39
CA ALA A 56 24.57 2.45 43.50
C ALA A 56 25.87 1.71 43.89
N THR A 57 26.65 1.29 42.89
CA THR A 57 27.92 0.58 43.12
C THR A 57 28.96 1.49 43.79
N ILE A 58 29.06 2.75 43.36
CA ILE A 58 29.98 3.75 43.93
C ILE A 58 29.61 4.06 45.38
N ILE A 59 28.31 4.24 45.67
CA ILE A 59 27.82 4.47 47.03
C ILE A 59 28.14 3.26 47.92
N PHE A 60 27.85 2.04 47.45
CA PHE A 60 28.04 0.82 48.23
C PHE A 60 29.51 0.53 48.57
N HIS A 61 30.44 0.86 47.68
CA HIS A 61 31.88 0.65 47.89
C HIS A 61 32.61 1.86 48.49
N GLY A 62 31.89 2.93 48.87
CA GLY A 62 32.48 4.12 49.49
C GLY A 62 33.42 4.90 48.57
N LEU A 63 33.31 4.75 47.25
CA LEU A 63 34.15 5.42 46.24
C LEU A 63 33.69 6.85 45.93
N SER A 64 32.96 7.49 46.85
CA SER A 64 32.22 8.74 46.65
C SER A 64 33.08 10.00 46.75
N HIS A 65 34.33 9.97 46.31
CA HIS A 65 35.11 11.21 46.18
C HIS A 65 34.41 12.11 45.15
N GLU A 66 33.96 13.29 45.58
CA GLU A 66 33.05 14.16 44.81
C GLU A 66 33.55 14.44 43.38
N SER A 67 34.85 14.67 43.22
CA SER A 67 35.48 14.95 41.92
C SER A 67 35.49 13.74 40.98
N PHE A 68 35.72 12.54 41.50
CA PHE A 68 35.71 11.30 40.72
C PHE A 68 34.30 10.97 40.23
N TYR A 69 33.31 11.06 41.13
CA TYR A 69 31.90 10.81 40.81
C TYR A 69 31.36 11.78 39.76
N GLN A 70 31.65 13.08 39.91
CA GLN A 70 31.21 14.11 38.96
C GLN A 70 31.85 13.92 37.58
N THR A 71 33.14 13.57 37.53
CA THR A 71 33.85 13.32 36.27
C THR A 71 33.26 12.10 35.53
N LEU A 72 32.95 11.03 36.25
CA LEU A 72 32.35 9.82 35.69
C LEU A 72 30.96 10.09 35.10
N LEU A 73 30.10 10.83 35.83
CA LEU A 73 28.78 11.23 35.33
C LEU A 73 28.87 12.12 34.08
N CYS A 74 29.84 13.05 34.04
CA CYS A 74 30.08 13.87 32.86
C CYS A 74 30.51 13.04 31.65
N ILE A 75 31.41 12.07 31.83
CA ILE A 75 31.83 11.15 30.76
C ILE A 75 30.65 10.30 30.28
N GLU A 76 29.84 9.76 31.20
CA GLU A 76 28.63 9.00 30.87
C GLU A 76 27.65 9.83 30.05
N LEU A 77 27.37 11.07 30.49
CA LEU A 77 26.44 11.96 29.80
C LEU A 77 26.94 12.33 28.41
N ILE A 78 28.22 12.69 28.26
CA ILE A 78 28.84 13.00 26.97
C ILE A 78 28.78 11.77 26.05
N SER A 79 29.11 10.59 26.58
CA SER A 79 29.04 9.33 25.84
C SER A 79 27.62 9.04 25.35
N TYR A 80 26.62 9.29 26.19
CA TYR A 80 25.21 9.16 25.82
C TYR A 80 24.79 10.13 24.71
N VAL A 81 25.16 11.41 24.82
CA VAL A 81 24.84 12.44 23.81
C VAL A 81 25.42 12.06 22.44
N ILE A 82 26.62 11.48 22.40
CA ILE A 82 27.25 11.02 21.17
C ILE A 82 26.65 9.68 20.67
N ALA A 83 26.41 8.74 21.57
CA ALA A 83 25.92 7.40 21.22
C ALA A 83 24.48 7.40 20.73
N LEU A 84 23.61 8.27 21.27
CA LEU A 84 22.19 8.33 20.91
C LEU A 84 21.94 8.54 19.40
N PRO A 85 22.50 9.57 18.72
CA PRO A 85 22.31 9.75 17.28
C PRO A 85 22.92 8.60 16.45
N LEU A 86 24.06 8.04 16.88
CA LEU A 86 24.71 6.91 16.21
C LEU A 86 23.85 5.64 16.28
N ILE A 87 23.41 5.25 17.48
CA ILE A 87 22.60 4.06 17.71
C ILE A 87 21.26 4.20 17.02
N THR A 88 20.60 5.36 17.11
CA THR A 88 19.31 5.58 16.43
C THR A 88 19.44 5.49 14.91
N HIS A 89 20.53 6.01 14.34
CA HIS A 89 20.81 5.89 12.91
C HIS A 89 21.09 4.44 12.50
N ILE A 90 21.93 3.71 13.23
CA ILE A 90 22.23 2.30 12.95
C ILE A 90 20.96 1.47 13.05
N ALA A 91 20.20 1.60 14.13
CA ALA A 91 18.94 0.89 14.35
C ALA A 91 17.91 1.21 13.25
N SER A 92 17.88 2.45 12.75
CA SER A 92 16.96 2.84 11.68
C SER A 92 17.22 2.13 10.34
N LYS A 93 18.44 1.65 10.11
CA LYS A 93 18.81 0.92 8.89
C LYS A 93 18.52 -0.57 8.96
N GLN A 94 18.29 -1.09 10.16
CA GLN A 94 18.12 -2.52 10.40
C GLN A 94 16.85 -3.08 9.76
N GLN A 95 16.95 -4.32 9.30
CA GLN A 95 15.85 -5.00 8.61
C GLN A 95 14.65 -5.25 9.53
N TRP A 96 14.90 -5.61 10.79
CA TRP A 96 13.84 -5.85 11.78
C TRP A 96 12.94 -4.62 11.98
N LEU A 97 13.50 -3.40 11.90
CA LEU A 97 12.73 -2.17 12.05
C LEU A 97 11.86 -1.91 10.82
N LYS A 98 12.39 -2.15 9.62
CA LYS A 98 11.63 -2.05 8.38
C LYS A 98 10.47 -3.04 8.38
N ASP A 99 10.69 -4.27 8.85
CA ASP A 99 9.67 -5.30 8.95
C ASP A 99 8.60 -4.92 10.00
N TRP A 100 9.03 -4.38 11.15
CA TRP A 100 8.11 -3.86 12.16
C TRP A 100 7.22 -2.73 11.60
N ILE A 101 7.80 -1.75 10.89
CA ILE A 101 7.05 -0.66 10.25
C ILE A 101 6.05 -1.22 9.24
N ASN A 102 6.47 -2.17 8.40
CA ASN A 102 5.59 -2.80 7.41
C ASN A 102 4.43 -3.54 8.09
N ASN A 103 4.71 -4.27 9.16
CA ASN A 103 3.69 -4.98 9.94
C ASN A 103 2.75 -4.02 10.66
N ALA A 104 3.25 -2.94 11.25
CA ALA A 104 2.43 -1.91 11.89
C ALA A 104 1.50 -1.22 10.88
N ARG A 105 2.01 -0.91 9.69
CA ARG A 105 1.22 -0.37 8.58
C ARG A 105 0.10 -1.33 8.17
N ARG A 106 0.43 -2.60 7.94
CA ARG A 106 -0.56 -3.65 7.60
C ARG A 106 -1.60 -3.82 8.71
N LYS A 107 -1.18 -3.86 9.98
CA LYS A 107 -2.07 -3.98 11.14
C LYS A 107 -3.02 -2.80 11.23
N HIS A 108 -2.55 -1.57 10.99
CA HIS A 108 -3.40 -0.39 10.96
C HIS A 108 -4.46 -0.46 9.86
N ILE A 109 -4.05 -0.82 8.65
CA ILE A 109 -4.95 -1.03 7.51
C ILE A 109 -6.01 -2.08 7.86
N ASN A 110 -5.58 -3.25 8.33
CA ASN A 110 -6.48 -4.34 8.69
C ASN A 110 -7.48 -3.93 9.78
N ASN A 111 -7.02 -3.25 10.83
CA ASN A 111 -7.89 -2.75 11.90
C ASN A 111 -8.91 -1.71 11.43
N LYS A 112 -8.62 -0.95 10.38
CA LYS A 112 -9.60 -0.04 9.77
C LYS A 112 -10.60 -0.80 8.91
N LEU A 113 -10.15 -1.84 8.20
CA LEU A 113 -10.98 -2.68 7.35
C LEU A 113 -11.91 -3.60 8.16
N THR A 114 -11.51 -4.07 9.35
CA THR A 114 -12.34 -4.88 10.26
C THR A 114 -13.56 -4.16 10.80
N LYS A 115 -13.51 -2.84 10.84
CA LYS A 115 -14.63 -2.01 11.27
C LYS A 115 -15.70 -1.81 10.20
N LEU A 116 -15.47 -2.26 8.96
CA LEU A 116 -16.43 -2.11 7.86
C LEU A 116 -17.55 -3.16 7.98
N THR A 117 -18.79 -2.73 7.75
CA THR A 117 -19.97 -3.61 7.82
C THR A 117 -20.01 -4.57 6.63
N LEU A 118 -20.67 -5.73 6.79
CA LEU A 118 -20.89 -6.67 5.68
C LEU A 118 -21.64 -5.99 4.51
N ARG A 119 -22.60 -5.10 4.83
CA ARG A 119 -23.33 -4.32 3.83
C ARG A 119 -22.38 -3.50 2.94
N ASP A 120 -21.44 -2.77 3.52
CA ASP A 120 -20.47 -1.97 2.77
C ASP A 120 -19.60 -2.84 1.84
N ARG A 121 -19.22 -4.02 2.32
CA ARG A 121 -18.41 -4.99 1.56
C ARG A 121 -19.17 -5.52 0.35
N VAL A 122 -20.43 -5.92 0.53
CA VAL A 122 -21.30 -6.43 -0.54
C VAL A 122 -21.59 -5.33 -1.56
N VAL A 123 -21.85 -4.10 -1.12
CA VAL A 123 -22.06 -2.96 -2.02
C VAL A 123 -20.82 -2.70 -2.88
N ALA A 124 -19.63 -2.73 -2.27
CA ALA A 124 -18.38 -2.56 -3.01
C ALA A 124 -18.16 -3.68 -4.04
N ALA A 125 -18.34 -4.94 -3.64
CA ALA A 125 -18.20 -6.09 -4.54
C ALA A 125 -19.19 -6.02 -5.71
N ASN A 126 -20.45 -5.70 -5.43
CA ASN A 126 -21.49 -5.57 -6.45
C ASN A 126 -21.25 -4.42 -7.42
N ARG A 127 -20.64 -3.30 -6.98
CA ARG A 127 -20.26 -2.21 -7.88
C ARG A 127 -19.24 -2.67 -8.91
N VAL A 128 -18.19 -3.37 -8.48
CA VAL A 128 -17.17 -3.92 -9.39
C VAL A 128 -17.77 -4.98 -10.30
N TRP A 129 -18.66 -5.83 -9.78
CA TRP A 129 -19.34 -6.84 -10.59
C TRP A 129 -20.21 -6.21 -11.70
N LYS A 130 -21.02 -5.19 -11.35
CA LYS A 130 -21.82 -4.44 -12.33
C LYS A 130 -20.95 -3.74 -13.38
N MET A 131 -19.78 -3.23 -12.99
CA MET A 131 -18.81 -2.65 -13.91
C MET A 131 -18.32 -3.67 -14.95
N LEU A 132 -17.93 -4.87 -14.52
CA LEU A 132 -17.48 -5.93 -15.43
C LEU A 132 -18.59 -6.39 -16.39
N GLN A 133 -19.86 -6.23 -16.00
CA GLN A 133 -21.00 -6.55 -16.85
C GLN A 133 -21.35 -5.46 -17.87
N HIS A 134 -20.73 -4.28 -17.79
CA HIS A 134 -20.97 -3.21 -18.76
C HIS A 134 -20.58 -3.65 -20.18
N PRO A 135 -21.36 -3.34 -21.23
CA PRO A 135 -21.09 -3.80 -22.60
C PRO A 135 -19.67 -3.52 -23.08
N LYS A 136 -19.18 -2.28 -22.93
CA LYS A 136 -17.79 -1.90 -23.26
C LYS A 136 -16.72 -2.72 -22.50
N TRP A 137 -17.00 -3.13 -21.25
CA TRP A 137 -16.08 -3.98 -20.47
C TRP A 137 -16.14 -5.44 -20.92
N LYS A 138 -17.32 -5.96 -21.27
CA LYS A 138 -17.45 -7.29 -21.88
C LYS A 138 -16.67 -7.37 -23.19
N GLU A 139 -16.80 -6.36 -24.04
CA GLU A 139 -16.04 -6.25 -25.29
C GLU A 139 -14.53 -6.17 -25.03
N CYS A 140 -14.10 -5.35 -24.05
CA CYS A 140 -12.70 -5.30 -23.62
C CYS A 140 -12.16 -6.68 -23.24
N ILE A 141 -12.93 -7.42 -22.44
CA ILE A 141 -12.55 -8.75 -21.97
C ILE A 141 -12.45 -9.69 -23.17
N SER A 142 -13.43 -9.70 -24.07
CA SER A 142 -13.39 -10.51 -25.30
C SER A 142 -12.17 -10.21 -26.17
N TYR A 143 -11.82 -8.94 -26.37
CA TYR A 143 -10.62 -8.55 -27.10
C TYR A 143 -9.32 -8.93 -26.38
N ALA A 144 -9.30 -8.85 -25.05
CA ALA A 144 -8.16 -9.32 -24.26
C ALA A 144 -7.96 -10.83 -24.42
N TYR A 145 -9.05 -11.61 -24.36
CA TYR A 145 -9.01 -13.06 -24.61
C TYR A 145 -8.56 -13.40 -26.02
N ALA A 146 -8.98 -12.62 -27.03
CA ALA A 146 -8.54 -12.81 -28.41
C ALA A 146 -7.05 -12.47 -28.62
N SER A 147 -6.47 -11.60 -27.78
CA SER A 147 -5.02 -11.32 -27.80
C SER A 147 -4.19 -12.38 -27.10
N ASP A 148 -4.55 -12.72 -25.85
CA ASP A 148 -3.85 -13.67 -24.99
C ASP A 148 -4.85 -14.31 -24.01
N PRO A 149 -5.38 -15.50 -24.33
CA PRO A 149 -6.36 -16.18 -23.51
C PRO A 149 -5.85 -16.52 -22.10
N LYS A 150 -4.58 -16.92 -21.97
CA LYS A 150 -4.02 -17.39 -20.70
C LYS A 150 -3.93 -16.25 -19.69
N THR A 151 -3.34 -15.13 -20.12
CA THR A 151 -3.19 -13.94 -19.28
C THR A 151 -4.53 -13.30 -18.96
N ALA A 152 -5.42 -13.16 -19.95
CA ALA A 152 -6.76 -12.61 -19.74
C ALA A 152 -7.58 -13.45 -18.75
N GLN A 153 -7.53 -14.78 -18.87
CA GLN A 153 -8.19 -15.69 -17.93
C GLN A 153 -7.64 -15.56 -16.52
N SER A 154 -6.32 -15.51 -16.36
CA SER A 154 -5.70 -15.31 -15.04
C SER A 154 -6.13 -14.00 -14.39
N CYS A 155 -6.12 -12.89 -15.15
CA CYS A 155 -6.57 -11.58 -14.66
C CYS A 155 -8.03 -11.61 -14.22
N TYR A 156 -8.92 -12.17 -15.05
CA TYR A 156 -10.34 -12.26 -14.74
C TYR A 156 -10.64 -13.15 -13.52
N GLN A 157 -9.97 -14.30 -13.41
CA GLN A 157 -10.07 -15.18 -12.24
C GLN A 157 -9.58 -14.50 -10.96
N ASN A 158 -8.48 -13.74 -11.04
CA ASN A 158 -7.96 -12.98 -9.91
C ASN A 158 -8.95 -11.92 -9.42
N ILE A 159 -9.59 -11.17 -10.35
CA ILE A 159 -10.64 -10.21 -9.99
C ILE A 159 -11.81 -10.94 -9.31
N ARG A 160 -12.30 -12.03 -9.90
CA ARG A 160 -13.40 -12.83 -9.35
C ARG A 160 -13.08 -13.33 -7.93
N LYS A 161 -11.86 -13.82 -7.70
CA LYS A 161 -11.41 -14.28 -6.38
C LYS A 161 -11.43 -13.15 -5.35
N VAL A 162 -11.01 -11.94 -5.71
CA VAL A 162 -11.09 -10.78 -4.81
C VAL A 162 -12.55 -10.47 -4.46
N LEU A 163 -13.45 -10.47 -5.44
CA LEU A 163 -14.87 -10.17 -5.20
C LEU A 163 -15.56 -11.21 -4.31
N ILE A 164 -15.24 -12.50 -4.47
CA ILE A 164 -15.74 -13.57 -3.59
C ILE A 164 -15.17 -13.41 -2.17
N ASN A 165 -13.87 -13.12 -2.05
CA ASN A 165 -13.23 -12.99 -0.75
C ASN A 165 -13.70 -11.75 0.03
N MET A 166 -14.25 -10.72 -0.63
CA MET A 166 -14.83 -9.55 0.03
C MET A 166 -16.03 -9.89 0.92
N THR A 167 -16.76 -10.96 0.59
CA THR A 167 -17.92 -11.43 1.37
C THR A 167 -17.58 -12.57 2.32
N SER A 168 -16.29 -12.87 2.51
CA SER A 168 -15.85 -13.91 3.44
C SER A 168 -16.06 -13.47 4.91
N ASP A 169 -16.53 -14.40 5.74
CA ASP A 169 -16.65 -14.20 7.19
C ASP A 169 -15.29 -14.17 7.90
N LYS A 170 -14.24 -14.71 7.26
CA LYS A 170 -12.88 -14.76 7.83
C LYS A 170 -12.20 -13.39 7.73
N PRO A 171 -11.81 -12.75 8.86
CA PRO A 171 -11.29 -11.40 8.81
C PRO A 171 -10.03 -11.20 7.99
N THR A 172 -9.12 -12.16 8.05
CA THR A 172 -7.86 -12.14 7.30
C THR A 172 -8.09 -12.18 5.79
N ILE A 173 -9.08 -12.96 5.33
CA ILE A 173 -9.39 -13.15 3.92
C ILE A 173 -10.04 -11.89 3.34
N TYR A 174 -11.06 -11.32 4.01
CA TYR A 174 -11.70 -10.13 3.48
C TYR A 174 -10.78 -8.90 3.59
N CYS A 175 -9.92 -8.79 4.63
CA CYS A 175 -8.94 -7.70 4.73
C CYS A 175 -8.00 -7.68 3.53
N ASP A 176 -7.45 -8.85 3.15
CA ASP A 176 -6.60 -8.96 1.97
C ASP A 176 -7.35 -8.59 0.69
N ALA A 177 -8.59 -9.08 0.53
CA ALA A 177 -9.42 -8.74 -0.62
C ALA A 177 -9.75 -7.24 -0.70
N SER A 178 -10.12 -6.63 0.43
CA SER A 178 -10.40 -5.20 0.55
C SER A 178 -9.16 -4.38 0.23
N TRP A 179 -7.99 -4.83 0.67
CA TRP A 179 -6.73 -4.19 0.33
C TRP A 179 -6.42 -4.27 -1.17
N ARG A 180 -6.63 -5.43 -1.81
CA ARG A 180 -6.45 -5.59 -3.26
C ARG A 180 -7.46 -4.78 -4.08
N LEU A 181 -8.63 -4.50 -3.52
CA LEU A 181 -9.64 -3.64 -4.14
C LEU A 181 -9.26 -2.15 -4.03
N LEU A 182 -8.75 -1.71 -2.88
CA LEU A 182 -8.40 -0.31 -2.63
C LEU A 182 -7.01 0.10 -3.16
N SER A 183 -6.04 -0.81 -3.13
CA SER A 183 -4.64 -0.52 -3.46
C SER A 183 -4.42 -0.38 -4.97
N ASP A 184 -3.43 0.42 -5.36
CA ASP A 184 -2.95 0.51 -6.75
C ASP A 184 -1.73 -0.39 -7.03
N LYS A 185 -1.31 -1.21 -6.06
CA LYS A 185 -0.12 -2.08 -6.22
C LYS A 185 -0.34 -3.24 -7.18
N ARG A 186 0.75 -3.87 -7.62
CA ARG A 186 0.73 -5.11 -8.43
C ARG A 186 -0.13 -6.17 -7.75
N GLY A 187 -1.05 -6.77 -8.51
CA GLY A 187 -2.02 -7.75 -7.99
C GLY A 187 -3.33 -7.14 -7.46
N SER A 188 -3.48 -5.81 -7.46
CA SER A 188 -4.76 -5.15 -7.22
C SER A 188 -5.76 -5.35 -8.35
N ILE A 189 -7.06 -5.12 -8.08
CA ILE A 189 -8.09 -5.14 -9.13
C ILE A 189 -7.74 -4.14 -10.24
N ARG A 190 -7.30 -2.93 -9.88
CA ARG A 190 -6.91 -1.90 -10.86
C ARG A 190 -5.81 -2.37 -11.79
N TYR A 191 -4.76 -2.97 -11.23
CA TYR A 191 -3.67 -3.55 -12.02
C TYR A 191 -4.17 -4.64 -12.98
N GLN A 192 -5.07 -5.52 -12.54
CA GLN A 192 -5.63 -6.57 -13.41
C GLN A 192 -6.47 -5.98 -14.55
N LEU A 193 -7.25 -4.94 -14.28
CA LEU A 193 -8.04 -4.22 -15.29
C LEU A 193 -7.14 -3.52 -16.31
N ASP A 194 -6.06 -2.89 -15.86
CA ASP A 194 -5.08 -2.24 -16.75
C ASP A 194 -4.41 -3.25 -17.70
N VAL A 195 -4.11 -4.47 -17.21
CA VAL A 195 -3.60 -5.56 -18.05
C VAL A 195 -4.63 -5.95 -19.10
N LEU A 196 -5.89 -6.14 -18.72
CA LEU A 196 -6.96 -6.47 -19.67
C LEU A 196 -7.13 -5.39 -20.74
N VAL A 197 -7.12 -4.11 -20.35
CA VAL A 197 -7.18 -2.97 -21.29
C VAL A 197 -5.96 -2.96 -22.21
N THR A 198 -4.77 -3.27 -21.70
CA THR A 198 -3.55 -3.33 -22.51
C THR A 198 -3.63 -4.45 -23.56
N LEU A 199 -4.12 -5.63 -23.18
CA LEU A 199 -4.32 -6.76 -24.09
C LEU A 199 -5.40 -6.45 -25.14
N ALA A 200 -6.52 -5.88 -24.72
CA ALA A 200 -7.59 -5.46 -25.62
C ALA A 200 -7.10 -4.44 -26.65
N ASN A 201 -6.29 -3.46 -26.23
CA ASN A 201 -5.67 -2.48 -27.12
C ASN A 201 -4.75 -3.12 -28.15
N ARG A 202 -3.97 -4.14 -27.76
CA ARG A 202 -3.11 -4.88 -28.71
C ARG A 202 -3.95 -5.54 -29.79
N HIS A 203 -5.02 -6.24 -29.41
CA HIS A 203 -5.92 -6.87 -30.39
C HIS A 203 -6.61 -5.83 -31.29
N TYR A 204 -7.13 -4.75 -30.70
CA TYR A 204 -7.80 -3.68 -31.42
C TYR A 204 -6.91 -3.02 -32.48
N GLN A 205 -5.65 -2.75 -32.15
CA GLN A 205 -4.65 -2.22 -33.10
C GLN A 205 -4.36 -3.21 -34.22
N THR A 206 -4.24 -4.51 -33.93
CA THR A 206 -4.05 -5.52 -34.99
C THR A 206 -5.25 -5.61 -35.94
N LEU A 207 -6.47 -5.46 -35.42
CA LEU A 207 -7.70 -5.44 -36.25
C LEU A 207 -7.77 -4.20 -37.14
N GLN A 208 -7.42 -3.02 -36.60
CA GLN A 208 -7.44 -1.78 -37.39
C GLN A 208 -6.35 -1.73 -38.45
N ASN A 209 -5.17 -2.28 -38.19
CA ASN A 209 -4.12 -2.41 -39.20
C ASN A 209 -4.48 -3.39 -40.33
N ARG A 210 -5.45 -4.28 -40.11
CA ARG A 210 -5.98 -5.22 -41.11
C ARG A 210 -7.19 -4.70 -41.88
N LYS A 211 -7.80 -3.58 -41.49
CA LYS A 211 -8.88 -2.97 -42.27
C LYS A 211 -8.29 -2.34 -43.55
N PRO A 212 -8.80 -2.66 -44.76
CA PRO A 212 -8.39 -1.94 -45.96
C PRO A 212 -8.73 -0.47 -45.78
N ARG A 213 -7.82 0.43 -46.16
CA ARG A 213 -8.02 1.88 -46.14
C ARG A 213 -9.17 2.25 -47.08
N GLY A 214 -10.40 2.29 -46.55
CA GLY A 214 -11.59 2.80 -47.20
C GLY A 214 -12.19 3.91 -46.34
N ASN A 215 -12.15 5.13 -46.88
CA ASN A 215 -12.78 6.41 -46.54
C ASN A 215 -13.26 6.74 -45.10
N PRO A 216 -12.96 7.95 -44.59
CA PRO A 216 -13.37 8.39 -43.26
C PRO A 216 -14.83 8.86 -43.27
N ALA A 217 -15.70 8.20 -42.50
CA ALA A 217 -17.01 8.75 -42.16
C ALA A 217 -17.27 8.56 -40.66
N GLY A 218 -17.47 9.69 -39.97
CA GLY A 218 -18.11 9.74 -38.65
C GLY A 218 -17.20 9.61 -37.43
N THR A 219 -16.33 10.60 -37.21
CA THR A 219 -15.67 10.81 -35.91
C THR A 219 -16.70 11.25 -34.86
N VAL A 220 -17.25 10.30 -34.11
CA VAL A 220 -17.83 10.59 -32.79
C VAL A 220 -16.67 10.70 -31.81
N ILE A 221 -16.42 11.94 -31.37
CA ILE A 221 -15.40 12.27 -30.38
C ILE A 221 -15.94 11.90 -29.00
N GLU A 222 -15.61 10.71 -28.48
CA GLU A 222 -15.74 10.38 -27.06
C GLU A 222 -14.35 10.31 -26.40
N GLY A 223 -13.99 11.40 -25.71
CA GLY A 223 -13.09 11.45 -24.55
C GLY A 223 -11.71 10.79 -24.66
N GLU A 224 -10.73 11.50 -25.22
CA GLU A 224 -9.31 11.14 -25.09
C GLU A 224 -8.78 11.40 -23.67
N PHE A 225 -8.02 10.45 -23.15
CA PHE A 225 -7.25 10.61 -21.91
C PHE A 225 -5.99 11.44 -22.17
N GLN A 226 -5.99 12.70 -21.73
CA GLN A 226 -4.75 13.40 -21.36
C GLN A 226 -4.42 13.06 -19.90
N ARG A 227 -3.28 12.38 -19.68
CA ARG A 227 -2.63 12.37 -18.36
C ARG A 227 -2.22 13.81 -18.05
N LYS A 228 -2.92 14.47 -17.13
CA LYS A 228 -2.28 15.57 -16.39
C LYS A 228 -1.30 14.94 -15.41
N SER A 229 -0.02 15.02 -15.77
CA SER A 229 1.05 14.95 -14.78
C SER A 229 0.90 16.17 -13.86
N GLY A 230 0.68 15.91 -12.58
CA GLY A 230 0.61 16.89 -11.50
C GLY A 230 0.80 16.16 -10.18
#